data_AF-A0A3L8PE93-F1
#
_entry.id   AF-A0A3L8PE93-F1
#
_cell.length_a   1.000
_cell.length_b   1.000
_cell.length_c   1.000
_cell.angle_alpha   90.00
_cell.angle_beta   90.00
_cell.angle_gamma   90.00
#
_symmetry.space_group_name_H-M   'P 1'
#
loop_
_entity.id
_entity.type
_entity.pdbx_description
1 polymer ?
#
loop_
_entity_poly.entity_id
_entity_poly.type
_entity_poly.pdbx_seq_one_letter_code
_entity_poly.pdbx_strand_id
1 'polypeptide(L)' 'MLIAPAGAVVSHHTALALWGLQLPGCHPIHLSTNQRLRLRVPGIAWHRRKHQIGCREVAGVVVTGPERTIVDLATKLPWH' A
#
# COMPACT_ATOMS: atom_id res chain seq x y z
N MET A 1 -7.74 -6.73 14.22
CA MET A 1 -6.44 -7.16 13.65
C MET A 1 -6.67 -7.54 12.20
N LEU A 2 -5.97 -6.92 11.24
CA LEU A 2 -6.13 -7.22 9.82
C LEU A 2 -5.11 -8.30 9.42
N ILE A 3 -5.56 -9.46 8.99
CA ILE A 3 -4.67 -10.50 8.44
C ILE A 3 -4.70 -10.39 6.92
N ALA A 4 -3.58 -10.01 6.32
CA ALA A 4 -3.44 -9.94 4.86
C ALA A 4 -2.87 -11.27 4.32
N PRO A 5 -3.17 -11.64 3.06
CA PRO A 5 -2.55 -12.81 2.42
C PRO A 5 -1.02 -12.68 2.41
N ALA A 6 -0.33 -13.83 2.46
CA ALA A 6 1.13 -13.87 2.39
C ALA A 6 1.64 -13.14 1.13
N GLY A 7 2.59 -12.23 1.32
CA GLY A 7 3.14 -11.39 0.25
C GLY A 7 2.31 -10.13 -0.07
N ALA A 8 1.27 -9.82 0.71
CA ALA A 8 0.66 -8.50 0.71
C ALA A 8 1.50 -7.50 1.53
N VAL A 9 1.65 -6.29 1.01
CA VAL A 9 2.42 -5.21 1.66
C VAL A 9 1.58 -3.93 1.70
N VAL A 10 1.75 -3.14 2.75
CA VAL A 10 1.08 -1.84 2.87
C VAL A 10 1.68 -0.86 1.87
N SER A 11 0.85 -0.05 1.22
CA SER A 11 1.27 0.84 0.11
C SER A 11 0.51 2.17 0.08
N HIS A 12 0.87 3.08 -0.83
CA HIS A 12 0.20 4.38 -1.05
C HIS A 12 0.03 5.19 0.27
N HIS A 13 -1.13 5.82 0.48
CA HIS A 13 -1.44 6.63 1.65
C HIS A 13 -1.27 5.89 2.98
N THR A 14 -1.58 4.59 3.02
CA THR A 14 -1.41 3.79 4.24
C THR A 14 0.07 3.58 4.56
N ALA A 15 0.93 3.36 3.54
CA ALA A 15 2.37 3.30 3.76
C ALA A 15 2.93 4.66 4.16
N LEU A 16 2.46 5.74 3.53
CA LEU A 16 2.87 7.11 3.86
C LEU A 16 2.61 7.45 5.33
N ALA A 17 1.44 7.08 5.85
CA ALA A 17 1.09 7.26 7.26
C ALA A 17 2.04 6.51 8.20
N LEU A 18 2.46 5.30 7.83
CA LEU A 18 3.45 4.52 8.61
C LEU A 18 4.86 5.11 8.51
N TRP A 19 5.20 5.82 7.43
CA TRP A 19 6.42 6.61 7.31
C TRP A 19 6.37 7.93 8.11
N GLY A 20 5.28 8.20 8.84
CA GLY A 20 5.13 9.39 9.69
C GLY A 20 4.50 10.60 9.00
N LEU A 21 4.06 10.45 7.74
CA LEU A 21 3.41 11.52 6.98
C LEU A 21 1.91 11.23 6.86
N GLN A 22 1.09 11.98 7.59
CA GLN A 22 -0.36 11.82 7.57
C GLN A 22 -0.99 12.75 6.55
N LEU A 23 -1.84 12.18 5.69
CA LEU A 23 -2.73 12.93 4.81
C LEU A 23 -4.18 12.71 5.26
N PRO A 24 -5.05 13.73 5.18
CA PRO A 24 -6.48 13.54 5.40
C PRO A 24 -7.03 12.45 4.48
N GLY A 25 -7.84 11.53 5.01
CA GLY A 25 -8.49 10.50 4.20
C GLY A 25 -7.66 9.24 3.93
N CYS A 26 -7.04 8.66 4.96
CA CYS A 26 -6.30 7.37 4.87
C CYS A 26 -7.18 6.12 4.60
N HIS A 27 -8.45 6.31 4.24
CA HIS A 27 -9.36 5.25 3.81
C HIS A 27 -9.57 5.29 2.29
N PRO A 28 -9.61 4.12 1.62
CA PRO A 28 -9.46 2.76 2.16
C PRO A 28 -8.00 2.42 2.55
N ILE A 29 -7.78 1.29 3.24
CA ILE A 29 -6.45 0.74 3.47
C ILE A 29 -5.87 0.23 2.14
N HIS A 30 -4.66 0.66 1.77
CA HIS A 30 -4.03 0.30 0.51
C HIS A 30 -3.02 -0.84 0.69
N LEU A 31 -3.30 -1.99 0.06
CA LEU A 31 -2.42 -3.15 0.03
C LEU A 31 -1.96 -3.45 -1.40
N SER A 32 -0.68 -3.72 -1.57
CA SER A 32 -0.09 -4.21 -2.83
C SER A 32 0.27 -5.69 -2.71
N THR A 33 0.13 -6.44 -3.79
CA THR A 33 0.59 -7.84 -3.88
C THR A 33 1.06 -8.13 -5.30
N ASN A 34 1.98 -9.08 -5.46
CA ASN A 34 2.34 -9.62 -6.78
C ASN A 34 1.44 -10.79 -7.21
N GLN A 35 0.59 -11.30 -6.31
CA GLN A 35 -0.32 -12.40 -6.59
C GLN A 35 -1.57 -11.93 -7.32
N ARG A 36 -2.18 -12.85 -8.08
CA ARG A 36 -3.50 -12.60 -8.68
C ARG A 36 -4.57 -12.94 -7.66
N LEU A 37 -4.99 -11.97 -6.87
CA LEU A 37 -6.11 -12.11 -5.95
C LEU A 37 -7.43 -11.82 -6.68
N ARG A 38 -8.44 -12.67 -6.46
CA ARG A 38 -9.85 -12.39 -6.77
C ARG A 38 -10.63 -12.19 -5.47
N LEU A 39 -10.16 -11.25 -4.65
CA LEU A 39 -10.75 -10.95 -3.35
C LEU A 39 -11.22 -9.50 -3.33
N ARG A 40 -12.43 -9.28 -2.82
CA ARG A 40 -12.95 -7.94 -2.53
C ARG A 40 -13.26 -7.88 -1.04
N VAL A 41 -12.47 -7.08 -0.32
CA VAL A 41 -12.69 -6.82 1.11
C VAL A 41 -13.13 -5.37 1.26
N PRO A 42 -14.28 -5.08 1.88
CA PRO A 42 -14.68 -3.72 2.17
C PRO A 42 -13.60 -2.95 2.92
N GLY A 43 -13.34 -1.70 2.54
CA GLY A 43 -12.32 -0.87 3.16
C GLY A 43 -10.87 -1.19 2.77
N ILE A 44 -10.63 -2.14 1.85
CA ILE A 44 -9.28 -2.44 1.32
C ILE A 44 -9.23 -2.16 -0.18
N ALA A 45 -8.25 -1.36 -0.59
CA ALA A 45 -7.85 -1.19 -1.98
C ALA A 45 -6.68 -2.12 -2.30
N TRP A 46 -6.95 -3.14 -3.13
CA TRP A 46 -5.94 -4.08 -3.62
C TRP A 46 -5.26 -3.56 -4.89
N HIS A 47 -3.93 -3.54 -4.88
CA HIS A 47 -3.10 -3.15 -6.02
C HIS A 47 -2.25 -4.33 -6.46
N ARG A 48 -2.42 -4.77 -7.71
CA ARG A 48 -1.58 -5.82 -8.26
C ARG A 48 -0.29 -5.24 -8.83
N ARG A 49 0.84 -5.86 -8.51
CA ARG A 49 2.16 -5.57 -9.06
C ARG A 49 2.61 -6.72 -9.97
N LYS A 50 3.30 -6.39 -11.06
CA LYS A 50 3.85 -7.40 -11.99
C LYS A 50 5.21 -7.93 -11.55
N HIS A 51 5.95 -7.14 -10.77
CA HIS A 51 7.31 -7.45 -10.30
C HIS A 51 7.34 -7.54 -8.77
N GLN A 52 8.47 -8.01 -8.23
CA GLN A 52 8.72 -7.96 -6.80
C GLN A 52 8.57 -6.54 -6.26
N ILE A 53 8.07 -6.44 -5.03
CA ILE A 53 7.82 -5.17 -4.38
C ILE A 53 8.98 -4.90 -3.44
N GLY A 54 9.77 -3.86 -3.75
CA GLY A 54 10.74 -3.34 -2.81
C GLY A 54 10.02 -2.90 -1.54
N CYS A 55 10.33 -3.53 -0.42
CA CYS A 55 9.64 -3.33 0.84
C CYS A 55 10.62 -3.11 1.99
N ARG A 56 10.10 -2.51 3.07
CA ARG A 56 10.78 -2.33 4.34
C ARG A 56 9.82 -2.70 5.45
N GLU A 57 10.36 -3.06 6.61
CA GLU A 57 9.55 -3.24 7.81
C GLU A 57 9.54 -1.94 8.60
N VAL A 58 8.35 -1.50 9.00
CA VAL A 58 8.15 -0.31 9.84
C VAL A 58 7.18 -0.71 10.94
N ALA A 59 7.64 -0.66 12.20
CA ALA A 59 6.85 -1.05 13.37
C ALA A 59 6.17 -2.43 13.24
N GLY A 60 6.88 -3.43 12.69
CA GLY A 60 6.36 -4.78 12.47
C GLY A 60 5.44 -4.93 11.25
N VAL A 61 5.26 -3.89 10.45
CA VAL A 61 4.42 -3.90 9.25
C VAL A 61 5.30 -3.79 7.99
N VAL A 62 5.09 -4.71 7.06
CA VAL A 62 5.77 -4.66 5.76
C VAL A 62 5.10 -3.60 4.88
N VAL A 63 5.87 -2.57 4.53
CA VAL A 63 5.44 -1.41 3.73
C VAL A 63 6.24 -1.32 2.43
N THR A 64 5.70 -0.66 1.40
CA THR A 64 6.50 -0.23 0.25
C THR A 64 7.61 0.72 0.69
N GLY A 65 8.80 0.58 0.08
CA GLY A 65 9.89 1.52 0.30
C GLY A 65 9.47 2.97 0.01
N PRO A 66 10.11 3.97 0.65
CA PRO A 66 9.69 5.37 0.54
C PRO A 66 9.68 5.89 -0.91
N GLU A 67 10.64 5.48 -1.73
CA GLU A 67 10.73 5.82 -3.15
C GLU A 67 9.49 5.31 -3.90
N ARG A 68 9.08 4.08 -3.61
CA ARG A 68 7.90 3.47 -4.21
C ARG A 68 6.61 4.12 -3.72
N THR A 69 6.54 4.44 -2.42
CA THR A 69 5.38 5.11 -1.82
C THR A 69 5.11 6.45 -2.52
N ILE A 70 6.14 7.24 -2.82
CA ILE A 70 6.00 8.51 -3.54
C ILE A 70 5.47 8.29 -4.96
N VAL A 71 6.02 7.32 -5.71
CA VAL A 71 5.54 6.98 -7.07
C VAL A 71 4.09 6.53 -7.05
N ASP A 72 3.71 5.70 -6.07
CA ASP A 72 2.34 5.23 -5.90
C ASP A 72 1.36 6.38 -5.65
N LEU A 73 1.76 7.39 -4.87
CA LEU A 73 0.96 8.59 -4.62
C LEU A 73 0.85 9.49 -5.86
N ALA A 74 1.94 9.70 -6.59
CA ALA A 74 1.96 10.50 -7.82
C ALA A 74 0.95 9.96 -8.86
N THR A 75 0.79 8.65 -8.96
CA THR A 75 -0.19 8.03 -9.88
C THR A 75 -1.66 8.17 -9.44
N LYS A 76 -1.92 8.74 -8.26
CA LYS A 76 -3.28 8.98 -7.72
C LYS A 76 -3.66 10.45 -7.64
N LEU A 77 -2.70 11.35 -7.82
CA LEU A 77 -2.97 12.78 -7.88
C LEU A 77 -3.53 13.12 -9.28
N PRO A 78 -4.70 13.77 -9.39
CA PRO A 78 -5.15 14.30 -10.66
C PRO A 78 -4.12 15.33 -11.15
N TRP A 79 -3.72 15.21 -12.41
CA TRP A 79 -2.96 16.26 -13.08
C TRP A 79 -3.90 17.47 -13.24
N HIS A 80 -3.68 18.52 -12.46
CA HIS A 80 -4.32 19.82 -12.63
C HIS A 80 -3.44 20.71 -13.50
#